data_AF-A0AAD7Z446-F1
#
_entry.id   AF-A0AAD7Z446-F1
#
_cell.length_a   1.000
_cell.length_b   1.000
_cell.length_c   1.000
_cell.angle_alpha   90.00
_cell.angle_beta   90.00
_cell.angle_gamma   90.00
#
_symmetry.space_group_name_H-M   'P 1'
#
loop_
_entity.id
_entity.type
_entity.pdbx_description
1 polymer ?
#
loop_
_entity_poly.entity_id
_entity_poly.type
_entity_poly.pdbx_seq_one_letter_code
_entity_poly.pdbx_strand_id
1 'polypeptide(L)'
;MTSNVTTENSENACVVCFKNVVIYSIGECDHPVCYECSTRMRVLCRQNECPICRQDMPKVIFTTNVQLFRNIKDYTYLMDKKFKICFDNVDIQTAYSKLLEHVCNICQGRPAFRTFQNLKDHMRKEHELHYCDLCVENLKIFTGERRCYTRQELALHRRKGDPDDKSHRGHPLCEFCDQRYMDNDELFRHLRRDHLFCHFCDADGFHQYYSSYDYLRNHFRAEHFLCEEGGCVEEKFTSVFRTEIDLKAHRASVHGRTIGKAATKQSTNT
;
A
#
# COMPACT_ATOMS: atom_id res chain seq x y z
N MET A 1 -52.73 -8.27 -23.49
CA MET A 1 -51.64 -9.24 -23.20
C MET A 1 -50.61 -8.51 -22.38
N THR A 2 -50.72 -8.66 -21.06
CA THR A 2 -49.91 -8.01 -20.04
C THR A 2 -48.66 -8.83 -19.78
N SER A 3 -47.50 -8.33 -20.20
CA SER A 3 -46.20 -8.86 -19.80
C SER A 3 -45.77 -8.10 -18.55
N ASN A 4 -46.02 -8.69 -17.38
CA ASN A 4 -45.45 -8.26 -16.12
C ASN A 4 -43.94 -8.52 -16.15
N VAL A 5 -43.15 -7.45 -16.11
CA VAL A 5 -41.73 -7.49 -15.81
C VAL A 5 -41.61 -7.72 -14.31
N THR A 6 -41.13 -8.89 -13.92
CA THR A 6 -40.81 -9.24 -12.53
C THR A 6 -39.61 -8.43 -12.05
N THR A 7 -39.88 -7.37 -11.28
CA THR A 7 -38.94 -6.73 -10.36
C THR A 7 -38.79 -7.59 -9.10
N GLU A 8 -37.77 -8.45 -9.04
CA GLU A 8 -37.34 -9.10 -7.79
C GLU A 8 -35.81 -9.12 -7.71
N ASN A 9 -35.26 -8.87 -6.51
CA ASN A 9 -33.87 -9.01 -6.05
C ASN A 9 -32.87 -7.83 -6.02
N SER A 10 -33.30 -6.57 -5.88
CA SER A 10 -32.38 -5.45 -5.54
C SER A 10 -32.21 -5.16 -4.02
N GLU A 11 -33.01 -5.77 -3.14
CA GLU A 11 -33.08 -5.32 -1.72
C GLU A 11 -32.04 -5.98 -0.78
N ASN A 12 -31.41 -7.09 -1.18
CA ASN A 12 -30.50 -7.85 -0.31
C ASN A 12 -29.01 -7.72 -0.68
N ALA A 13 -28.62 -6.70 -1.43
CA ALA A 13 -27.22 -6.49 -1.82
C ALA A 13 -26.47 -5.62 -0.79
N CYS A 14 -25.24 -6.01 -0.46
CA CYS A 14 -24.37 -5.21 0.39
C CYS A 14 -23.97 -3.91 -0.32
N VAL A 15 -24.16 -2.76 0.30
CA VAL A 15 -23.76 -1.47 -0.31
C VAL A 15 -22.24 -1.30 -0.47
N VAL A 16 -21.43 -2.13 0.20
CA VAL A 16 -19.97 -2.06 0.14
C VAL A 16 -19.39 -2.94 -0.96
N CYS A 17 -19.86 -4.19 -1.08
CA CYS A 17 -19.31 -5.16 -2.03
C CYS A 17 -20.29 -5.59 -3.12
N PHE A 18 -21.52 -5.09 -3.09
CA PHE A 18 -22.60 -5.39 -4.04
C PHE A 18 -22.97 -6.88 -4.18
N LYS A 19 -22.52 -7.72 -3.26
CA LYS A 19 -22.91 -9.14 -3.18
C LYS A 19 -24.21 -9.30 -2.40
N ASN A 20 -24.99 -10.32 -2.76
CA ASN A 20 -26.17 -10.73 -1.98
C ASN A 20 -25.77 -11.13 -0.56
N VAL A 21 -26.57 -10.72 0.41
CA VAL A 21 -26.27 -10.84 1.83
C VAL A 21 -27.30 -11.72 2.51
N VAL A 22 -26.79 -12.74 3.20
CA VAL A 22 -27.58 -13.59 4.11
C VAL A 22 -27.31 -13.19 5.57
N ILE A 23 -26.05 -12.89 5.89
CA ILE A 23 -25.63 -12.49 7.23
C ILE A 23 -25.20 -11.02 7.19
N TYR A 24 -25.89 -10.21 7.99
CA TYR A 24 -25.62 -8.80 8.17
C TYR A 24 -24.86 -8.56 9.47
N SER A 25 -24.14 -7.45 9.49
CA SER A 25 -23.51 -6.82 10.64
C SER A 25 -24.25 -5.54 10.94
N ILE A 26 -24.82 -5.46 12.14
CA ILE A 26 -25.56 -4.29 12.64
C ILE A 26 -24.84 -3.78 13.89
N GLY A 27 -24.73 -2.46 14.03
CA GLY A 27 -24.34 -1.84 15.28
C GLY A 27 -25.19 -0.60 15.57
N GLU A 28 -24.81 0.18 16.58
CA GLU A 28 -25.54 1.37 17.08
C GLU A 28 -25.98 2.41 16.03
N CYS A 29 -25.32 2.50 14.88
CA CYS A 29 -25.72 3.38 13.78
C CYS A 29 -26.79 2.80 12.84
N ASP A 30 -27.26 1.57 13.10
CA ASP A 30 -28.32 0.85 12.37
C ASP A 30 -28.08 0.60 10.87
N HIS A 31 -26.91 0.94 10.34
CA HIS A 31 -26.57 0.70 8.94
C HIS A 31 -26.20 -0.78 8.68
N PRO A 32 -26.96 -1.52 7.84
CA PRO A 32 -26.66 -2.91 7.54
C PRO A 32 -25.50 -3.04 6.55
N VAL A 33 -24.52 -3.87 6.91
CA VAL A 33 -23.37 -4.23 6.07
C VAL A 33 -23.20 -5.74 6.09
N CYS A 34 -22.77 -6.38 5.00
CA CYS A 34 -22.53 -7.82 5.06
C CYS A 34 -21.42 -8.18 6.06
N TYR A 35 -21.55 -9.35 6.68
CA TYR A 35 -20.59 -9.81 7.70
C TYR A 35 -19.16 -9.95 7.15
N GLU A 36 -18.98 -10.28 5.87
CA GLU A 36 -17.65 -10.35 5.21
C GLU A 36 -16.96 -8.98 5.18
N CYS A 37 -17.67 -7.93 4.75
CA CYS A 37 -17.15 -6.57 4.71
C CYS A 37 -16.86 -6.07 6.12
N SER A 38 -17.80 -6.27 7.06
CA SER A 38 -17.57 -5.91 8.46
C SER A 38 -16.38 -6.65 9.08
N THR A 39 -16.21 -7.93 8.75
CA THR A 39 -15.07 -8.74 9.22
C THR A 39 -13.76 -8.24 8.63
N ARG A 40 -13.71 -7.95 7.32
CA ARG A 40 -12.53 -7.39 6.67
C ARG A 40 -12.08 -6.10 7.31
N MET A 41 -13.00 -5.15 7.51
CA MET A 41 -12.70 -3.86 8.15
C MET A 41 -12.16 -4.03 9.58
N ARG A 42 -12.88 -4.77 10.43
CA ARG A 42 -12.52 -4.93 11.85
C ARG A 42 -11.28 -5.79 12.06
N VAL A 43 -11.19 -6.91 11.34
CA VAL A 43 -10.18 -7.95 11.60
C VAL A 43 -8.91 -7.71 10.81
N LEU A 44 -9.02 -7.45 9.50
CA LEU A 44 -7.87 -7.32 8.60
C LEU A 44 -7.36 -5.87 8.57
N CYS A 45 -8.26 -4.89 8.48
CA CYS A 45 -7.88 -3.47 8.40
C CYS A 45 -7.73 -2.80 9.78
N ARG A 46 -8.20 -3.45 10.87
CA ARG A 46 -8.17 -2.90 12.24
C ARG A 46 -8.94 -1.58 12.39
N GLN A 47 -10.03 -1.46 11.64
CA GLN A 47 -10.90 -0.29 11.63
C GLN A 47 -12.29 -0.70 12.11
N ASN A 48 -12.78 -0.03 13.17
CA ASN A 48 -14.09 -0.30 13.77
C ASN A 48 -15.19 0.62 13.22
N GLU A 49 -14.85 1.54 12.33
CA GLU A 49 -15.80 2.50 11.76
C GLU A 49 -16.83 1.81 10.85
N CYS A 50 -18.05 2.33 10.85
CA CYS A 50 -19.06 1.93 9.88
C CYS A 50 -18.62 2.40 8.47
N PRO A 51 -18.59 1.52 7.46
CA PRO A 51 -18.17 1.92 6.11
C PRO A 51 -19.15 2.88 5.41
N ILE A 52 -20.35 3.08 5.97
CA ILE A 52 -21.39 3.95 5.41
C ILE A 52 -21.32 5.35 6.04
N CYS A 53 -21.43 5.44 7.37
CA CYS A 53 -21.48 6.74 8.07
C CYS A 53 -20.18 7.15 8.76
N ARG A 54 -19.15 6.28 8.78
CA ARG A 54 -17.85 6.49 9.45
C ARG A 54 -17.91 6.66 10.98
N GLN A 55 -19.06 6.46 11.60
CA GLN A 55 -19.16 6.40 13.06
C GLN A 55 -18.33 5.23 13.58
N ASP A 56 -17.52 5.45 14.63
CA ASP A 56 -16.84 4.35 15.33
C ASP A 56 -17.87 3.45 15.99
N MET A 57 -17.71 2.14 15.80
CA MET A 57 -18.67 1.16 16.27
C MET A 57 -17.97 0.24 17.29
N PRO A 58 -18.10 0.50 18.59
CA PRO A 58 -17.43 -0.29 19.63
C PRO A 58 -17.81 -1.76 19.62
N LYS A 59 -18.99 -2.09 19.11
CA LYS A 59 -19.53 -3.44 18.99
C LYS A 59 -20.45 -3.58 17.78
N VAL A 60 -20.47 -4.76 17.18
CA VAL A 60 -21.46 -5.15 16.16
C VAL A 60 -22.03 -6.53 16.46
N ILE A 61 -23.21 -6.80 15.93
CA ILE A 61 -23.89 -8.08 16.01
C ILE A 61 -24.08 -8.61 14.60
N PHE A 62 -23.65 -9.85 14.38
CA PHE A 62 -23.88 -10.57 13.15
C PHE A 62 -25.16 -11.38 13.27
N THR A 63 -26.12 -11.13 12.37
CA THR A 63 -27.46 -11.73 12.38
C THR A 63 -27.99 -11.92 10.96
N THR A 64 -28.93 -12.83 10.77
CA THR A 64 -29.72 -12.96 9.54
C THR A 64 -31.01 -12.13 9.58
N ASN A 65 -31.40 -11.60 10.75
CA ASN A 65 -32.61 -10.81 10.94
C ASN A 65 -32.24 -9.35 11.23
N VAL A 66 -32.37 -8.49 10.23
CA VAL A 66 -32.03 -7.07 10.35
C VAL A 66 -33.08 -6.35 11.21
N GLN A 67 -32.65 -5.85 12.37
CA GLN A 67 -33.46 -5.02 13.26
C GLN A 67 -32.61 -3.89 13.82
N LEU A 68 -33.26 -2.84 14.34
CA LEU A 68 -32.58 -1.75 15.02
C LEU A 68 -31.76 -2.30 16.20
N PHE A 69 -30.54 -1.79 16.36
CA PHE A 69 -29.58 -2.25 17.36
C PHE A 69 -30.14 -2.19 18.78
N ARG A 70 -30.90 -1.14 19.09
CA ARG A 70 -31.58 -0.96 20.40
C ARG A 70 -32.56 -2.09 20.76
N ASN A 71 -33.08 -2.80 19.76
CA ASN A 71 -34.04 -3.90 19.96
C ASN A 71 -33.33 -5.23 20.20
N ILE A 72 -32.01 -5.29 20.00
CA ILE A 72 -31.23 -6.52 20.10
C ILE A 72 -30.90 -6.82 21.57
N LYS A 73 -31.22 -8.03 22.03
CA LYS A 73 -31.08 -8.44 23.45
C LYS A 73 -29.66 -8.90 23.74
N ASP A 74 -28.89 -8.06 24.42
CA ASP A 74 -27.43 -8.18 24.53
C ASP A 74 -26.88 -9.37 25.35
N TYR A 75 -27.67 -9.98 26.22
CA TYR A 75 -27.15 -10.76 27.35
C TYR A 75 -26.72 -12.21 27.02
N THR A 76 -27.03 -12.72 25.83
CA THR A 76 -26.91 -14.17 25.51
C THR A 76 -26.04 -14.50 24.30
N TYR A 77 -25.45 -13.51 23.64
CA TYR A 77 -24.73 -13.77 22.39
C TYR A 77 -23.35 -14.39 22.59
N LEU A 78 -23.02 -15.34 21.71
CA LEU A 78 -21.65 -15.79 21.49
C LEU A 78 -20.85 -14.60 20.97
N MET A 79 -19.57 -14.49 21.36
CA MET A 79 -18.82 -13.27 21.08
C MET A 79 -17.34 -13.52 20.83
N ASP A 80 -16.81 -12.90 19.76
CA ASP A 80 -15.39 -12.62 19.66
C ASP A 80 -15.05 -11.37 20.50
N LYS A 81 -14.42 -11.62 21.65
CA LYS A 81 -14.08 -10.55 22.60
C LYS A 81 -12.99 -9.61 22.09
N LYS A 82 -12.15 -10.05 21.15
CA LYS A 82 -11.00 -9.31 20.62
C LYS A 82 -11.46 -8.28 19.60
N PHE A 83 -12.39 -8.64 18.72
CA PHE A 83 -12.90 -7.81 17.65
C PHE A 83 -14.28 -7.20 17.95
N LYS A 84 -14.85 -7.52 19.12
CA LYS A 84 -16.14 -7.00 19.59
C LYS A 84 -17.29 -7.34 18.64
N ILE A 85 -17.31 -8.60 18.21
CA ILE A 85 -18.32 -9.13 17.30
C ILE A 85 -19.18 -10.13 18.08
N CYS A 86 -20.47 -9.87 18.17
CA CYS A 86 -21.46 -10.79 18.70
C CYS A 86 -22.10 -11.59 17.57
N PHE A 87 -22.49 -12.83 17.85
CA PHE A 87 -23.14 -13.72 16.88
C PHE A 87 -24.50 -14.12 17.41
N ASP A 88 -25.52 -13.97 16.55
CA ASP A 88 -26.91 -14.30 16.87
C ASP A 88 -27.09 -15.81 17.13
N ASN A 89 -26.28 -16.65 16.48
CA ASN A 89 -26.28 -18.10 16.65
C ASN A 89 -24.91 -18.72 16.31
N VAL A 90 -24.78 -20.03 16.59
CA VAL A 90 -23.56 -20.82 16.36
C VAL A 90 -23.19 -20.93 14.88
N ASP A 91 -24.18 -20.97 13.98
CA ASP A 91 -23.92 -21.09 12.54
C ASP A 91 -23.25 -19.83 11.99
N ILE A 92 -23.67 -18.66 12.45
CA ILE A 92 -23.04 -17.38 12.09
C ILE A 92 -21.62 -17.28 12.65
N GLN A 93 -21.40 -17.71 13.90
CA GLN A 93 -20.04 -17.79 14.45
C GLN A 93 -19.15 -18.73 13.63
N THR A 94 -19.71 -19.85 13.17
CA THR A 94 -19.00 -20.82 12.31
C THR A 94 -18.68 -20.21 10.95
N ALA A 95 -19.62 -19.50 10.32
CA ALA A 95 -19.39 -18.77 9.08
C ALA A 95 -18.30 -17.69 9.21
N TYR A 96 -18.34 -16.91 10.29
CA TYR A 96 -17.28 -15.94 10.62
C TYR A 96 -15.92 -16.62 10.79
N SER A 97 -15.86 -17.72 11.54
CA SER A 97 -14.60 -18.44 11.78
C SER A 97 -14.00 -18.96 10.47
N LYS A 98 -14.84 -19.50 9.58
CA LYS A 98 -14.42 -19.97 8.25
C LYS A 98 -13.77 -18.88 7.39
N LEU A 99 -14.20 -17.62 7.49
CA LEU A 99 -13.53 -16.50 6.78
C LEU A 99 -12.06 -16.33 7.19
N LEU A 100 -11.75 -16.65 8.45
CA LEU A 100 -10.44 -16.43 9.05
C LEU A 100 -9.54 -17.68 9.01
N GLU A 101 -10.07 -18.82 8.58
CA GLU A 101 -9.33 -20.08 8.52
C GLU A 101 -8.24 -20.06 7.46
N HIS A 102 -7.12 -20.71 7.78
CA HIS A 102 -6.04 -20.96 6.84
C HIS A 102 -6.14 -22.39 6.31
N VAL A 103 -6.97 -22.61 5.30
CA VAL A 103 -7.17 -23.95 4.70
C VAL A 103 -6.42 -24.08 3.39
N CYS A 104 -5.94 -25.29 3.11
CA CYS A 104 -5.49 -25.65 1.77
C CYS A 104 -6.71 -25.95 0.90
N ASN A 105 -6.77 -25.36 -0.29
CA ASN A 105 -7.85 -25.58 -1.26
C ASN A 105 -7.63 -26.80 -2.17
N ILE A 106 -6.47 -27.46 -2.08
CA ILE A 106 -6.11 -28.64 -2.89
C ILE A 106 -6.26 -29.94 -2.08
N CYS A 107 -5.77 -29.97 -0.84
CA CYS A 107 -5.90 -31.13 0.04
C CYS A 107 -7.33 -31.27 0.58
N GLN A 108 -8.07 -32.26 0.10
CA GLN A 108 -9.40 -32.58 0.63
C GLN A 108 -9.32 -33.08 2.08
N GLY A 109 -10.23 -32.59 2.94
CA GLY A 109 -10.38 -33.07 4.32
C GLY A 109 -9.25 -32.69 5.29
N ARG A 110 -8.28 -31.87 4.86
CA ARG A 110 -7.20 -31.41 5.74
C ARG A 110 -7.72 -30.33 6.71
N PRO A 111 -7.39 -30.42 8.01
CA PRO A 111 -7.72 -29.36 8.98
C PRO A 111 -7.05 -28.02 8.64
N ALA A 112 -7.66 -26.92 9.10
CA ALA A 112 -7.08 -25.59 8.98
C ALA A 112 -5.71 -25.49 9.69
N PHE A 113 -4.79 -24.77 9.07
CA PHE A 113 -3.49 -24.44 9.64
C PHE A 113 -3.63 -23.37 10.72
N ARG A 114 -2.79 -23.45 11.75
CA ARG A 114 -2.80 -22.48 12.87
C ARG A 114 -2.39 -21.07 12.44
N THR A 115 -1.52 -20.96 11.45
CA THR A 115 -1.01 -19.69 10.94
C THR A 115 -0.95 -19.69 9.43
N PHE A 116 -1.08 -18.52 8.81
CA PHE A 116 -0.91 -18.37 7.37
C PHE A 116 0.48 -18.81 6.91
N GLN A 117 1.52 -18.62 7.72
CA GLN A 117 2.88 -19.08 7.40
C GLN A 117 2.95 -20.61 7.26
N ASN A 118 2.25 -21.36 8.13
CA ASN A 118 2.20 -22.82 7.99
C ASN A 118 1.46 -23.26 6.71
N LEU A 119 0.38 -22.56 6.33
CA LEU A 119 -0.28 -22.79 5.05
C LEU A 119 0.66 -22.47 3.87
N LYS A 120 1.33 -21.32 3.88
CA LYS A 120 2.30 -20.92 2.85
C LYS A 120 3.43 -21.95 2.70
N ASP A 121 3.97 -22.46 3.79
CA ASP A 121 5.00 -23.51 3.76
C ASP A 121 4.45 -24.83 3.21
N HIS A 122 3.21 -25.19 3.54
CA HIS A 122 2.53 -26.36 3.00
C HIS A 122 2.30 -26.23 1.49
N MET A 123 1.74 -25.12 1.01
CA MET A 123 1.51 -24.88 -0.42
C MET A 123 2.81 -25.00 -1.23
N ARG A 124 3.92 -24.49 -0.68
CA ARG A 124 5.23 -24.61 -1.32
C ARG A 124 5.74 -26.06 -1.38
N LYS A 125 5.62 -26.81 -0.28
CA LYS A 125 6.22 -28.15 -0.15
C LYS A 125 5.41 -29.24 -0.84
N GLU A 126 4.09 -29.19 -0.72
CA GLU A 126 3.20 -30.26 -1.19
C GLU A 126 2.59 -29.97 -2.57
N HIS A 127 2.54 -28.70 -2.98
CA HIS A 127 1.87 -28.29 -4.23
C HIS A 127 2.78 -27.49 -5.18
N GLU A 128 4.03 -27.21 -4.79
CA GLU A 128 4.95 -26.35 -5.55
C GLU A 128 4.34 -24.98 -5.92
N LEU A 129 3.43 -24.52 -5.07
CA LEU A 129 2.68 -23.28 -5.25
C LEU A 129 3.15 -22.23 -4.24
N HIS A 130 3.16 -20.99 -4.70
CA HIS A 130 3.73 -19.86 -4.00
C HIS A 130 2.71 -18.71 -3.89
N TYR A 131 2.67 -18.06 -2.73
CA TYR A 131 2.00 -16.77 -2.59
C TYR A 131 2.98 -15.64 -2.94
N CYS A 132 2.48 -14.55 -3.54
CA CYS A 132 3.30 -13.35 -3.74
C CYS A 132 3.51 -12.62 -2.40
N ASP A 133 4.76 -12.48 -1.96
CA ASP A 133 5.08 -11.85 -0.67
C ASP A 133 4.60 -10.38 -0.58
N LEU A 134 4.74 -9.59 -1.65
CA LEU A 134 4.24 -8.20 -1.69
C LEU A 134 2.71 -8.15 -1.48
N CYS A 135 1.96 -9.04 -2.13
CA CYS A 135 0.51 -9.14 -1.92
C CYS A 135 0.15 -9.66 -0.53
N VAL A 136 0.97 -10.54 0.07
CA VAL A 136 0.77 -11.02 1.44
C VAL A 136 0.88 -9.90 2.45
N GLU A 137 1.89 -9.04 2.29
CA GLU A 137 2.18 -7.94 3.21
C GLU A 137 1.16 -6.79 3.06
N ASN A 138 0.81 -6.46 1.81
CA ASN A 138 0.07 -5.23 1.52
C ASN A 138 -1.45 -5.43 1.39
N LEU A 139 -1.94 -6.57 0.85
CA LEU A 139 -3.38 -6.76 0.67
C LEU A 139 -4.07 -7.22 1.96
N LYS A 140 -5.17 -6.55 2.31
CA LYS A 140 -6.05 -6.90 3.46
C LYS A 140 -7.22 -7.78 3.02
N ILE A 141 -6.88 -8.95 2.50
CA ILE A 141 -7.83 -9.98 2.03
C ILE A 141 -7.74 -11.27 2.85
N PHE A 142 -8.82 -12.03 2.89
CA PHE A 142 -8.87 -13.31 3.61
C PHE A 142 -7.95 -14.33 2.96
N THR A 143 -7.51 -15.32 3.74
CA THR A 143 -6.62 -16.36 3.23
C THR A 143 -7.22 -17.15 2.07
N GLY A 144 -8.51 -17.47 2.14
CA GLY A 144 -9.22 -18.16 1.05
C GLY A 144 -9.35 -17.35 -0.24
N GLU A 145 -9.15 -16.02 -0.18
CA GLU A 145 -9.20 -15.12 -1.35
C GLU A 145 -7.83 -14.96 -2.01
N ARG A 146 -6.76 -15.46 -1.39
CA ARG A 146 -5.39 -15.31 -1.90
C ARG A 146 -5.13 -16.32 -3.01
N ARG A 147 -4.64 -15.82 -4.14
CA ARG A 147 -4.16 -16.64 -5.24
C ARG A 147 -2.78 -17.24 -4.94
N CYS A 148 -2.64 -18.50 -5.32
CA CYS A 148 -1.37 -19.20 -5.39
C CYS A 148 -0.89 -19.28 -6.83
N TYR A 149 0.42 -19.33 -7.00
CA TYR A 149 1.07 -19.30 -8.30
C TYR A 149 2.11 -20.41 -8.39
N THR A 150 2.24 -21.03 -9.56
CA THR A 150 3.48 -21.70 -9.93
C THR A 150 4.62 -20.67 -10.01
N ARG A 151 5.87 -21.14 -10.07
CA ARG A 151 7.03 -20.23 -10.20
C ARG A 151 6.95 -19.34 -11.44
N GLN A 152 6.47 -19.89 -12.57
CA GLN A 152 6.36 -19.15 -13.83
C GLN A 152 5.26 -18.10 -13.76
N GLU A 153 4.09 -18.47 -13.22
CA GLU A 153 2.98 -17.54 -13.02
C GLU A 153 3.34 -16.44 -12.02
N LEU A 154 4.07 -16.74 -10.94
CA LEU A 154 4.50 -15.72 -9.98
C LEU A 154 5.45 -14.71 -10.62
N ALA A 155 6.36 -15.18 -11.48
CA ALA A 155 7.26 -14.29 -12.22
C ALA A 155 6.52 -13.43 -13.26
N LEU A 156 5.42 -13.94 -13.82
CA LEU A 156 4.55 -13.17 -14.70
C LEU A 156 3.74 -12.13 -13.91
N HIS A 157 3.07 -12.57 -12.84
CA HIS A 157 2.32 -11.74 -11.89
C HIS A 157 3.16 -10.54 -11.44
N ARG A 158 4.40 -10.79 -10.96
CA ARG A 158 5.30 -9.72 -10.51
C ARG A 158 5.71 -8.72 -11.59
N ARG A 159 5.74 -9.13 -12.87
CA ARG A 159 6.23 -8.28 -13.98
C ARG A 159 5.13 -7.58 -14.75
N LYS A 160 3.98 -8.24 -14.94
CA LYS A 160 2.91 -7.81 -15.84
C LYS A 160 1.52 -7.88 -15.21
N GLY A 161 1.39 -8.42 -14.00
CA GLY A 161 0.10 -8.70 -13.37
C GLY A 161 -0.49 -10.04 -13.81
N ASP A 162 -1.70 -10.30 -13.34
CA ASP A 162 -2.43 -11.52 -13.66
C ASP A 162 -3.19 -11.34 -14.99
N PRO A 163 -3.14 -12.30 -15.94
CA PRO A 163 -3.78 -12.16 -17.25
C PRO A 163 -5.30 -11.93 -17.20
N ASP A 164 -5.95 -12.49 -16.19
CA ASP A 164 -7.39 -12.43 -15.93
C ASP A 164 -7.79 -11.22 -15.08
N ASP A 165 -6.83 -10.46 -14.54
CA ASP A 165 -7.07 -9.28 -13.72
C ASP A 165 -6.36 -8.04 -14.28
N LYS A 166 -7.12 -7.17 -14.96
CA LYS A 166 -6.61 -5.92 -15.53
C LYS A 166 -6.42 -4.81 -14.50
N SER A 167 -6.88 -4.99 -13.26
CA SER A 167 -6.76 -3.97 -12.22
C SER A 167 -5.32 -3.82 -11.72
N HIS A 168 -4.51 -4.87 -11.83
CA HIS A 168 -3.13 -4.89 -11.35
C HIS A 168 -2.14 -5.14 -12.49
N ARG A 169 -1.21 -4.20 -12.72
CA ARG A 169 -0.19 -4.28 -13.80
C ARG A 169 1.13 -4.93 -13.35
N GLY A 170 1.09 -5.71 -12.28
CA GLY A 170 2.26 -6.25 -11.61
C GLY A 170 2.93 -5.25 -10.67
N HIS A 171 4.09 -5.65 -10.14
CA HIS A 171 4.81 -4.92 -9.10
C HIS A 171 5.99 -4.16 -9.71
N PRO A 172 5.98 -2.82 -9.71
CA PRO A 172 7.02 -2.04 -10.36
C PRO A 172 8.38 -2.27 -9.71
N LEU A 173 9.42 -2.26 -10.54
CA LEU A 173 10.81 -2.52 -10.15
C LEU A 173 11.54 -1.19 -10.02
N CYS A 174 12.26 -0.99 -8.93
CA CYS A 174 13.21 0.11 -8.84
C CYS A 174 14.41 -0.17 -9.75
N GLU A 175 14.70 0.77 -10.65
CA GLU A 175 15.79 0.68 -11.61
C GLU A 175 17.19 0.79 -10.98
N PHE A 176 17.27 1.21 -9.71
CA PHE A 176 18.54 1.43 -9.02
C PHE A 176 18.91 0.32 -8.03
N CYS A 177 17.94 -0.37 -7.43
CA CYS A 177 18.18 -1.36 -6.37
C CYS A 177 17.58 -2.75 -6.63
N ASP A 178 16.95 -2.98 -7.80
CA ASP A 178 16.33 -4.26 -8.22
C ASP A 178 15.26 -4.80 -7.23
N GLN A 179 14.68 -3.90 -6.42
CA GLN A 179 13.57 -4.23 -5.51
C GLN A 179 12.23 -3.91 -6.16
N ARG A 180 11.23 -4.76 -5.90
CA ARG A 180 9.84 -4.55 -6.37
C ARG A 180 8.97 -4.01 -5.24
N TYR A 181 8.01 -3.18 -5.62
CA TYR A 181 7.07 -2.51 -4.72
C TYR A 181 5.62 -2.89 -5.07
N MET A 182 4.66 -2.70 -4.16
CA MET A 182 3.27 -3.10 -4.40
C MET A 182 2.70 -2.41 -5.63
N ASP A 183 2.93 -1.09 -5.74
CA ASP A 183 2.44 -0.22 -6.79
C ASP A 183 3.42 0.95 -7.05
N ASN A 184 3.06 1.82 -7.99
CA ASN A 184 3.90 2.97 -8.37
C ASN A 184 3.99 4.02 -7.26
N ASP A 185 3.01 4.11 -6.37
CA ASP A 185 3.01 5.07 -5.27
C ASP A 185 4.03 4.65 -4.19
N GLU A 186 4.10 3.36 -3.89
CA GLU A 186 5.16 2.78 -3.06
C GLU A 186 6.53 2.95 -3.68
N LEU A 187 6.68 2.65 -4.97
CA LEU A 187 7.94 2.85 -5.68
C LEU A 187 8.35 4.33 -5.63
N PHE A 188 7.44 5.27 -5.90
CA PHE A 188 7.72 6.70 -5.86
C PHE A 188 8.18 7.15 -4.47
N ARG A 189 7.51 6.68 -3.40
CA ARG A 189 7.95 6.94 -2.03
C ARG A 189 9.34 6.40 -1.73
N HIS A 190 9.66 5.21 -2.24
CA HIS A 190 10.99 4.63 -2.12
C HIS A 190 12.04 5.47 -2.86
N LEU A 191 11.79 5.82 -4.13
CA LEU A 191 12.70 6.63 -4.95
C LEU A 191 13.04 7.96 -4.26
N ARG A 192 12.02 8.64 -3.73
CA ARG A 192 12.19 9.92 -3.04
C ARG A 192 12.97 9.83 -1.73
N ARG A 193 12.91 8.69 -1.05
CA ARG A 193 13.56 8.49 0.25
C ARG A 193 14.99 7.98 0.10
N ASP A 194 15.19 7.04 -0.82
CA ASP A 194 16.38 6.19 -0.85
C ASP A 194 17.30 6.47 -2.06
N HIS A 195 16.86 7.27 -3.03
CA HIS A 195 17.64 7.63 -4.22
C HIS A 195 17.90 9.14 -4.35
N LEU A 196 19.00 9.47 -5.03
CA LEU A 196 19.43 10.84 -5.23
C LEU A 196 18.57 11.51 -6.30
N PHE A 197 18.19 12.77 -6.10
CA PHE A 197 17.42 13.54 -7.05
C PHE A 197 17.89 15.01 -7.05
N CYS A 198 17.56 15.73 -8.12
CA CYS A 198 17.78 17.17 -8.19
C CYS A 198 16.62 17.90 -7.51
N HIS A 199 16.90 18.65 -6.44
CA HIS A 199 15.88 19.39 -5.69
C HIS A 199 15.27 20.55 -6.48
N PHE A 200 15.96 21.08 -7.49
CA PHE A 200 15.38 22.10 -8.38
C PHE A 200 14.39 21.48 -9.37
N CYS A 201 14.79 20.41 -10.07
CA CYS A 201 13.91 19.67 -10.97
C CYS A 201 12.69 19.10 -10.23
N ASP A 202 12.87 18.52 -9.04
CA ASP A 202 11.76 17.98 -8.23
C ASP A 202 10.75 19.08 -7.87
N ALA A 203 11.23 20.27 -7.48
CA ALA A 203 10.38 21.42 -7.17
C ALA A 203 9.62 21.94 -8.41
N ASP A 204 10.14 21.71 -9.60
CA ASP A 204 9.50 22.07 -10.88
C ASP A 204 8.59 20.93 -11.41
N GLY A 205 8.45 19.83 -10.66
CA GLY A 205 7.62 18.67 -11.02
C GLY A 205 8.33 17.61 -11.88
N PHE A 206 9.64 17.75 -12.10
CA PHE A 206 10.46 16.78 -12.81
C PHE A 206 11.09 15.79 -11.83
N HIS A 207 10.41 14.66 -11.61
CA HIS A 207 10.86 13.61 -10.71
C HIS A 207 11.92 12.70 -11.36
N GLN A 208 13.17 13.16 -11.39
CA GLN A 208 14.31 12.43 -11.92
C GLN A 208 15.24 11.96 -10.81
N TYR A 209 15.66 10.70 -10.89
CA TYR A 209 16.48 10.04 -9.89
C TYR A 209 17.82 9.57 -10.51
N TYR A 210 18.86 9.50 -9.68
CA TYR A 210 20.22 9.20 -10.12
C TYR A 210 20.83 8.09 -9.27
N SER A 211 21.56 7.19 -9.93
CA SER A 211 22.18 6.01 -9.32
C SER A 211 23.38 6.33 -8.43
N SER A 212 24.09 7.42 -8.71
CA SER A 212 25.23 7.89 -7.91
C SER A 212 25.28 9.41 -7.87
N TYR A 213 26.04 9.93 -6.91
CA TYR A 213 26.26 11.37 -6.81
C TYR A 213 26.97 11.92 -8.06
N ASP A 214 27.84 11.14 -8.70
CA ASP A 214 28.54 11.59 -9.92
C ASP A 214 27.56 11.84 -11.08
N TYR A 215 26.54 10.99 -11.24
CA TYR A 215 25.48 11.22 -12.23
C TYR A 215 24.65 12.46 -11.91
N LEU A 216 24.25 12.63 -10.64
CA LEU A 216 23.53 13.83 -10.20
C LEU A 216 24.40 15.09 -10.40
N ARG A 217 25.69 15.01 -10.11
CA ARG A 217 26.64 16.10 -10.24
C ARG A 217 26.86 16.47 -11.71
N ASN A 218 26.87 15.49 -12.62
CA ASN A 218 26.87 15.73 -14.06
C ASN A 218 25.58 16.43 -14.52
N HIS A 219 24.43 16.04 -13.98
CA HIS A 219 23.18 16.75 -14.22
C HIS A 219 23.25 18.21 -13.72
N PHE A 220 23.79 18.46 -12.52
CA PHE A 220 24.00 19.82 -12.02
C PHE A 220 24.91 20.67 -12.91
N ARG A 221 25.88 20.08 -13.63
CA ARG A 221 26.72 20.79 -14.61
C ARG A 221 25.98 21.09 -15.91
N ALA A 222 25.09 20.20 -16.34
CA ALA A 222 24.42 20.30 -17.64
C ALA A 222 23.18 21.21 -17.60
N GLU A 223 22.38 21.09 -16.53
CA GLU A 223 21.05 21.70 -16.45
C GLU A 223 20.97 22.83 -15.39
N HIS A 224 22.01 22.99 -14.58
CA HIS A 224 22.08 23.99 -13.50
C HIS A 224 23.45 24.68 -13.44
N PHE A 225 23.64 25.57 -12.45
CA PHE A 225 24.89 26.31 -12.27
C PHE A 225 25.66 25.78 -11.07
N LEU A 226 26.58 24.84 -11.31
CA LEU A 226 27.43 24.22 -10.28
C LEU A 226 28.73 25.02 -10.06
N CYS A 227 29.06 25.33 -8.80
CA CYS A 227 30.35 25.89 -8.42
C CYS A 227 31.37 24.76 -8.18
N GLU A 228 32.51 24.84 -8.86
CA GLU A 228 33.62 23.88 -8.73
C GLU A 228 34.91 24.54 -8.24
N GLU A 229 34.82 25.64 -7.49
CA GLU A 229 35.99 26.38 -7.01
C GLU A 229 36.38 25.99 -5.57
N GLY A 230 37.66 25.67 -5.35
CA GLY A 230 38.19 25.39 -4.01
C GLY A 230 37.41 24.30 -3.27
N GLY A 231 37.02 24.58 -2.02
CA GLY A 231 36.28 23.63 -1.18
C GLY A 231 34.88 23.28 -1.69
N CYS A 232 34.29 24.07 -2.60
CA CYS A 232 32.97 23.81 -3.14
C CYS A 232 32.90 22.53 -4.00
N VAL A 233 34.05 22.03 -4.47
CA VAL A 233 34.16 20.77 -5.22
C VAL A 233 33.78 19.56 -4.35
N GLU A 234 34.15 19.60 -3.08
CA GLU A 234 33.97 18.50 -2.11
C GLU A 234 32.58 18.57 -1.44
N GLU A 235 31.97 19.75 -1.42
CA GLU A 235 30.61 19.97 -0.92
C GLU A 235 29.58 19.26 -1.80
N LYS A 236 28.72 18.45 -1.18
CA LYS A 236 27.64 17.76 -1.89
C LYS A 236 26.34 18.55 -1.83
N PHE A 237 25.63 18.62 -2.95
CA PHE A 237 24.27 19.19 -3.10
C PHE A 237 24.10 20.71 -2.88
N THR A 238 25.06 21.40 -2.27
CA THR A 238 24.91 22.80 -1.82
C THR A 238 25.50 23.83 -2.77
N SER A 239 26.62 23.51 -3.42
CA SER A 239 27.33 24.41 -4.35
C SER A 239 26.67 24.50 -5.73
N VAL A 240 25.34 24.41 -5.83
CA VAL A 240 24.57 24.42 -7.08
C VAL A 240 23.44 25.44 -7.02
N PHE A 241 23.18 26.12 -8.14
CA PHE A 241 22.24 27.24 -8.21
C PHE A 241 21.30 27.15 -9.40
N ARG A 242 20.11 27.72 -9.27
CA ARG A 242 19.11 27.82 -10.36
C ARG A 242 19.52 28.80 -11.45
N THR A 243 20.24 29.87 -11.09
CA THR A 243 20.58 30.94 -12.03
C THR A 243 22.06 31.29 -12.01
N GLU A 244 22.56 31.82 -13.12
CA GLU A 244 23.93 32.31 -13.24
C GLU A 244 24.21 33.48 -12.26
N ILE A 245 23.19 34.28 -11.95
CA ILE A 245 23.28 35.40 -11.03
C ILE A 245 23.58 34.91 -9.61
N ASP A 246 22.88 33.87 -9.16
CA ASP A 246 23.09 33.25 -7.85
C ASP A 246 24.50 32.65 -7.74
N LEU A 247 24.98 31.99 -8.81
CA LEU A 247 26.36 31.47 -8.86
C LEU A 247 27.40 32.61 -8.77
N LYS A 248 27.19 33.72 -9.47
CA LYS A 248 28.09 34.90 -9.40
C LYS A 248 28.09 35.50 -8.00
N ALA A 249 26.93 35.63 -7.35
CA ALA A 249 26.83 36.12 -5.98
C ALA A 249 27.53 35.18 -4.98
N HIS A 250 27.37 33.87 -5.14
CA HIS A 250 28.10 32.86 -4.38
C HIS A 250 29.61 33.02 -4.55
N ARG A 251 30.11 33.09 -5.79
CA ARG A 251 31.55 33.26 -6.08
C ARG A 251 32.12 34.53 -5.43
N ALA A 252 31.42 35.66 -5.52
CA ALA A 252 31.86 36.90 -4.91
C ALA A 252 31.96 36.82 -3.38
N SER A 253 30.98 36.17 -2.72
CA SER A 253 30.93 36.07 -1.26
C SER A 253 31.89 35.01 -0.69
N VAL A 254 32.00 33.84 -1.33
CA VAL A 254 32.76 32.68 -0.83
C VAL A 254 34.19 32.67 -1.40
N HIS A 255 34.38 32.97 -2.68
CA HIS A 255 35.67 32.90 -3.37
C HIS A 255 36.31 34.27 -3.65
N GLY A 256 35.61 35.39 -3.42
CA GLY A 256 36.11 36.74 -3.69
C GLY A 256 37.38 37.12 -2.93
N ARG A 257 37.67 36.45 -1.79
CA ARG A 257 38.92 36.66 -1.02
C ARG A 257 40.15 35.99 -1.66
N THR A 258 39.98 35.06 -2.60
CA THR A 258 41.09 34.36 -3.27
C THR A 258 41.75 35.23 -4.34
N ILE A 259 40.99 36.15 -4.95
CA ILE A 259 41.48 37.09 -5.98
C ILE A 259 42.43 38.15 -5.38
N GLY A 260 42.24 38.52 -4.11
CA GLY A 260 43.05 39.55 -3.43
C GLY A 260 44.49 39.15 -3.08
N LYS A 261 44.84 37.85 -3.06
CA LYS A 261 46.19 37.38 -2.68
C LYS A 261 47.16 37.22 -3.86
N ALA A 262 46.66 37.17 -5.09
CA ALA A 262 47.51 37.09 -6.28
C ALA A 262 48.02 38.47 -6.75
N ALA A 263 47.27 39.54 -6.46
CA ALA A 263 47.61 40.89 -6.90
C ALA A 263 48.66 41.62 -6.03
N THR A 264 48.92 41.17 -4.79
CA THR A 264 49.84 41.86 -3.87
C THR A 264 51.32 41.45 -4.02
N LYS A 265 51.66 40.54 -4.94
CA LYS A 265 53.06 40.09 -5.16
C LYS A 265 53.77 40.76 -6.34
N GLN A 266 53.12 41.64 -7.10
CA GLN A 266 53.72 42.31 -8.26
C GLN A 266 54.03 43.81 -8.05
N SER A 267 53.86 44.35 -6.85
CA SER A 267 54.09 45.77 -6.56
C SER A 267 55.01 45.99 -5.35
N THR A 268 56.10 45.24 -5.27
CA THR A 268 57.28 45.58 -4.45
C THR A 268 58.54 45.12 -5.18
N ASN A 269 58.91 45.81 -6.25
CA ASN A 269 60.27 45.86 -6.78
C ASN A 269 60.40 47.13 -7.63
N THR A 270 60.60 48.24 -6.93
CA THR A 270 61.25 49.46 -7.42
C THR A 270 62.02 50.01 -6.23
#